data_AF-A0A2I8A2Z5-F1
#
_entry.id   AF-A0A2I8A2Z5-F1
#
_cell.length_a   1.000
_cell.length_b   1.000
_cell.length_c   1.000
_cell.angle_alpha   90.00
_cell.angle_beta   90.00
_cell.angle_gamma   90.00
#
_symmetry.space_group_name_H-M   'P 1'
#
loop_
_entity.id
_entity.type
_entity.pdbx_description
1 polymer ?
#
loop_
_entity_poly.entity_id
_entity_poly.type
_entity_poly.pdbx_seq_one_letter_code
_entity_poly.pdbx_strand_id
1 'polypeptide(L)'
;MKKKISPLKKFTFAVIVTELLIVIPMLVLTLGKSVNLKCQRIEPNYVKCQQQVSHLYGLWSNTPTSFRLTGVEIEEYVFKEDLPAGTYIYLQTNNQGEELYFYGSNLNTALADKERLETLLSNNGQASLEITVKDTYLSALDFLTTLVGLNIIIIFSIALFSLVTLIIFVVTLVTASYFFSKTK
;
A
#
# COMPACT_ATOMS: atom_id res chain seq x y z
N MET A 1 -38.83 24.97 12.83
CA MET A 1 -39.06 23.53 13.12
C MET A 1 -37.73 22.78 13.08
N LYS A 2 -37.19 22.34 14.23
CA LYS A 2 -35.99 21.48 14.28
C LYS A 2 -36.39 20.04 13.96
N LYS A 3 -36.02 19.51 12.79
CA LYS A 3 -36.19 18.09 12.44
C LYS A 3 -35.43 17.25 13.48
N LYS A 4 -36.16 16.55 14.36
CA LYS A 4 -35.58 15.55 15.27
C LYS A 4 -35.01 14.41 14.41
N ILE A 5 -33.70 14.43 14.21
CA ILE A 5 -32.97 13.33 13.58
C ILE A 5 -33.12 12.12 14.52
N SER A 6 -33.66 11.01 14.01
CA SER A 6 -33.88 9.79 14.79
C SER A 6 -32.54 9.27 15.35
N PRO A 7 -32.53 8.65 16.53
CA PRO A 7 -31.30 8.14 17.14
C PRO A 7 -30.56 7.16 16.21
N LEU A 8 -31.30 6.39 15.40
CA LEU A 8 -30.75 5.49 14.39
C LEU A 8 -29.93 6.23 13.31
N LYS A 9 -30.41 7.40 12.85
CA LYS A 9 -29.70 8.24 11.87
C LYS A 9 -28.45 8.90 12.45
N LYS A 10 -28.46 9.24 13.75
CA LYS A 10 -27.28 9.77 14.43
C LYS A 10 -26.20 8.71 14.58
N PHE A 11 -26.60 7.47 14.90
CA PHE A 11 -25.68 6.35 15.06
C PHE A 11 -25.02 5.97 13.73
N THR A 12 -25.81 5.82 12.65
CA THR A 12 -25.26 5.54 11.30
C THR A 12 -24.35 6.65 10.81
N PHE A 13 -24.70 7.92 11.03
CA PHE A 13 -23.83 9.04 10.65
C PHE A 13 -22.51 9.03 11.46
N ALA A 14 -22.56 8.72 12.75
CA ALA A 14 -21.36 8.60 13.56
C ALA A 14 -20.44 7.48 13.07
N VAL A 15 -20.98 6.29 12.76
CA VAL A 15 -20.21 5.16 12.22
C VAL A 15 -19.53 5.52 10.90
N ILE A 16 -20.25 6.13 9.96
CA ILE A 16 -19.68 6.54 8.66
C ILE A 16 -18.55 7.56 8.84
N VAL A 17 -18.75 8.55 9.72
CA VAL A 17 -17.73 9.57 10.00
C VAL A 17 -16.51 8.96 10.68
N THR A 18 -16.70 8.04 11.62
CA THR A 18 -15.59 7.34 12.29
C THR A 18 -14.81 6.46 11.32
N GLU A 19 -15.48 5.72 10.43
CA GLU A 19 -14.79 4.95 9.39
C GLU A 19 -14.00 5.86 8.45
N LEU A 20 -14.60 6.95 7.95
CA LEU A 20 -13.89 7.91 7.08
C LEU A 20 -12.66 8.52 7.77
N LEU A 21 -12.75 8.83 9.06
CA LEU A 21 -11.64 9.36 9.86
C LEU A 21 -10.49 8.37 10.10
N ILE A 22 -10.73 7.07 9.94
CA ILE A 22 -9.68 6.04 10.06
C ILE A 22 -9.16 5.67 8.67
N VAL A 23 -10.06 5.47 7.71
CA VAL A 23 -9.76 5.02 6.35
C VAL A 23 -8.94 6.07 5.59
N ILE A 24 -9.30 7.35 5.67
CA ILE A 24 -8.62 8.41 4.91
C ILE A 24 -7.17 8.61 5.38
N PRO A 25 -6.87 8.77 6.68
CA PRO A 25 -5.48 8.86 7.13
C PRO A 25 -4.69 7.59 6.86
N MET A 26 -5.31 6.41 6.98
CA MET A 26 -4.64 5.16 6.72
C MET A 26 -4.30 4.99 5.24
N LEU A 27 -5.22 5.34 4.33
CA LEU A 27 -4.94 5.43 2.88
C LEU A 27 -3.83 6.43 2.57
N VAL A 28 -3.84 7.60 3.22
CA VAL A 28 -2.79 8.62 3.04
C VAL A 28 -1.43 8.09 3.53
N LEU A 29 -1.39 7.37 4.66
CA LEU A 29 -0.17 6.81 5.23
C LEU A 29 0.35 5.57 4.46
N THR A 30 -0.54 4.77 3.87
CA THR A 30 -0.17 3.54 3.13
C THR A 30 0.11 3.80 1.65
N LEU A 31 -0.27 4.95 1.09
CA LEU A 31 -0.20 5.20 -0.34
C LEU A 31 0.66 6.41 -0.73
N GLY A 32 1.33 6.27 -1.87
CA GLY A 32 1.98 7.38 -2.56
C GLY A 32 3.46 7.53 -2.20
N LYS A 33 4.18 6.42 -2.04
CA LYS A 33 5.64 6.43 -2.19
C LYS A 33 5.98 6.41 -3.68
N SER A 34 6.80 7.35 -4.10
CA SER A 34 7.38 7.33 -5.43
C SER A 34 8.81 7.78 -5.34
N VAL A 35 9.68 7.14 -6.11
CA VAL A 35 11.06 7.56 -6.22
C VAL A 35 11.24 8.26 -7.55
N ASN A 36 11.73 9.50 -7.49
CA ASN A 36 12.21 10.20 -8.66
C ASN A 36 13.74 10.08 -8.69
N LEU A 37 14.25 9.53 -9.79
CA LEU A 37 15.65 9.34 -10.07
C LEU A 37 16.04 10.25 -11.25
N LYS A 38 16.93 11.21 -10.98
CA LYS A 38 17.50 12.10 -12.00
C LYS A 38 18.97 11.77 -12.18
N CYS A 39 19.34 11.23 -13.34
CA CYS A 39 20.70 10.89 -13.67
C CYS A 39 21.24 11.81 -14.75
N GLN A 40 22.42 12.38 -14.54
CA GLN A 40 23.10 13.24 -15.49
C GLN A 40 24.52 12.75 -15.71
N ARG A 41 24.89 12.60 -16.97
CA ARG A 41 26.27 12.33 -17.37
C ARG A 41 27.07 13.63 -17.27
N ILE A 42 28.06 13.65 -16.37
CA ILE A 42 28.95 14.81 -16.20
C ILE A 42 30.25 14.60 -17.00
N GLU A 43 30.72 13.35 -17.08
CA GLU A 43 31.88 12.97 -17.88
C GLU A 43 31.61 11.64 -18.60
N PRO A 44 32.39 11.26 -19.64
CA PRO A 44 32.14 10.05 -20.44
C PRO A 44 32.03 8.75 -19.63
N ASN A 45 32.63 8.69 -18.43
CA ASN A 45 32.59 7.54 -17.52
C ASN A 45 32.03 7.90 -16.13
N TYR A 46 31.31 9.03 -16.03
CA TYR A 46 30.79 9.53 -14.77
C TYR A 46 29.34 10.00 -14.94
N VAL A 47 28.42 9.18 -14.43
CA VAL A 47 27.00 9.50 -14.32
C VAL A 47 26.67 9.77 -12.85
N LYS A 48 26.22 10.98 -12.57
CA LYS A 48 25.72 11.37 -11.25
C LYS A 48 24.21 11.21 -11.24
N CYS A 49 23.71 10.42 -10.30
CA CYS A 49 22.28 10.28 -10.05
C CYS A 49 21.90 10.98 -8.76
N GLN A 50 20.70 11.56 -8.75
CA GLN A 50 20.07 12.18 -7.60
C GLN A 50 18.71 11.50 -7.39
N GLN A 51 18.52 10.97 -6.20
CA GLN A 51 17.31 10.27 -5.80
C GLN A 51 16.52 11.13 -4.84
N GLN A 52 15.24 11.28 -5.11
CA GLN A 52 14.29 11.92 -4.22
C GLN A 52 13.12 10.97 -3.98
N VAL A 53 12.98 10.55 -2.73
CA VAL A 53 11.82 9.78 -2.29
C VAL A 53 10.73 10.76 -1.92
N SER A 54 9.61 10.64 -2.62
CA SER A 54 8.39 11.38 -2.35
C SER A 54 7.40 10.48 -1.62
N HIS A 55 6.76 11.03 -0.61
CA HIS A 55 5.73 10.42 0.21
C HIS A 55 4.40 11.16 -0.01
N LEU A 56 3.29 10.50 0.33
CA LEU A 56 1.96 11.12 0.31
C LEU A 56 1.61 11.75 -1.05
N TYR A 57 1.91 11.05 -2.15
CA TYR A 57 1.70 11.53 -3.52
C TYR A 57 2.47 12.83 -3.86
N GLY A 58 3.64 13.02 -3.25
CA GLY A 58 4.50 14.19 -3.51
C GLY A 58 4.22 15.38 -2.59
N LEU A 59 3.32 15.27 -1.62
CA LEU A 59 3.10 16.31 -0.61
C LEU A 59 4.28 16.45 0.35
N TRP A 60 5.07 15.39 0.51
CA TRP A 60 6.29 15.41 1.29
C TRP A 60 7.41 14.69 0.55
N SER A 61 8.64 15.14 0.67
CA SER A 61 9.80 14.47 0.08
C SER A 61 11.01 14.59 0.98
N ASN A 62 11.86 13.57 0.92
CA ASN A 62 13.13 13.58 1.65
C ASN A 62 14.15 14.48 0.93
N THR A 63 15.18 14.89 1.67
CA THR A 63 16.33 15.56 1.06
C THR A 63 16.93 14.66 -0.02
N PRO A 64 17.14 15.17 -1.24
CA PRO A 64 17.67 14.33 -2.31
C PRO A 64 19.07 13.81 -1.99
N THR A 65 19.29 12.52 -2.21
CA THR A 65 20.60 11.88 -2.06
C THR A 65 21.28 11.80 -3.42
N SER A 66 22.59 12.05 -3.48
CA SER A 66 23.37 11.96 -4.72
C SER A 66 24.34 10.81 -4.66
N PHE A 67 24.47 10.06 -5.77
CA PHE A 67 25.42 8.97 -5.90
C PHE A 67 25.97 8.88 -7.32
N ARG A 68 27.09 8.16 -7.48
CA ARG A 68 27.65 7.83 -8.79
C ARG A 68 27.09 6.48 -9.22
N LEU A 69 26.45 6.44 -10.39
CA LEU A 69 25.97 5.21 -11.00
C LEU A 69 27.13 4.49 -11.71
N THR A 70 27.30 3.20 -11.44
CA THR A 70 28.34 2.36 -12.06
C THR A 70 27.79 1.20 -12.87
N GLY A 71 26.56 0.76 -12.60
CA GLY A 71 25.93 -0.36 -13.28
C GLY A 71 24.44 -0.45 -12.95
N VAL A 72 23.71 -1.21 -13.76
CA VAL A 72 22.27 -1.43 -13.61
C VAL A 72 21.95 -2.90 -13.86
N GLU A 73 21.27 -3.51 -12.91
CA GLU A 73 20.82 -4.90 -13.01
C GLU A 73 19.31 -4.98 -12.82
N ILE A 74 18.69 -5.98 -13.47
CA ILE A 74 17.28 -6.30 -13.28
C ILE A 74 17.21 -7.72 -12.80
N GLU A 75 16.42 -7.92 -11.76
CA GLU A 75 16.09 -9.24 -11.28
C GLU A 75 14.58 -9.36 -11.14
N GLU A 76 14.03 -10.40 -11.76
CA GLU A 76 12.65 -10.82 -11.57
C GLU A 76 12.62 -11.78 -10.38
N TYR A 77 12.11 -11.30 -9.25
CA TYR A 77 12.09 -12.03 -8.00
C TYR A 77 10.77 -12.75 -7.85
N VAL A 78 10.83 -14.08 -7.74
CA VAL A 78 9.64 -14.92 -7.61
C VAL A 78 9.26 -15.13 -6.14
N PHE A 79 10.22 -15.16 -5.19
CA PHE A 79 9.94 -15.19 -3.74
C PHE A 79 11.24 -15.04 -2.90
N LYS A 80 11.26 -14.15 -1.90
CA LYS A 80 12.22 -14.12 -0.78
C LYS A 80 11.46 -13.73 0.49
N GLU A 81 11.88 -14.22 1.65
CA GLU A 81 11.18 -14.00 2.94
C GLU A 81 10.98 -12.51 3.29
N ASP A 82 11.83 -11.63 2.75
CA ASP A 82 11.84 -10.19 3.06
C ASP A 82 11.28 -9.28 1.95
N LEU A 83 11.04 -9.81 0.73
CA LEU A 83 10.64 -9.00 -0.43
C LEU A 83 9.46 -9.63 -1.19
N PRO A 84 8.47 -8.83 -1.62
CA PRO A 84 7.34 -9.33 -2.37
C PRO A 84 7.78 -9.83 -3.74
N ALA A 85 7.01 -10.75 -4.32
CA ALA A 85 7.23 -11.19 -5.68
C ALA A 85 7.05 -10.01 -6.67
N GLY A 86 7.97 -9.87 -7.61
CA GLY A 86 7.92 -8.88 -8.68
C GLY A 86 9.29 -8.54 -9.27
N THR A 87 9.33 -7.53 -10.13
CA THR A 87 10.52 -7.07 -10.84
C THR A 87 11.19 -5.94 -10.07
N TYR A 88 12.50 -6.01 -9.99
CA TYR A 88 13.34 -5.03 -9.31
C TYR A 88 14.45 -4.52 -10.23
N ILE A 89 14.74 -3.23 -10.14
CA ILE A 89 15.97 -2.62 -10.68
C ILE A 89 16.95 -2.39 -9.54
N TYR A 90 18.18 -2.86 -9.71
CA TYR A 90 19.31 -2.64 -8.83
C TYR A 90 20.26 -1.63 -9.48
N LEU A 91 20.47 -0.49 -8.82
CA LEU A 91 21.48 0.47 -9.23
C LEU A 91 22.75 0.27 -8.43
N GLN A 92 23.83 -0.08 -9.12
CA GLN A 92 25.14 -0.22 -8.52
C GLN A 92 25.76 1.17 -8.33
N THR A 93 26.27 1.41 -7.12
CA THR A 93 26.94 2.66 -6.75
C THR A 93 28.41 2.42 -6.37
N ASN A 94 29.23 3.47 -6.39
CA ASN A 94 30.68 3.30 -6.11
C ASN A 94 31.01 2.88 -4.66
N ASN A 95 30.06 2.95 -3.73
CA ASN A 95 30.26 2.71 -2.29
C ASN A 95 29.56 1.41 -1.80
N GLN A 96 29.42 0.39 -2.65
CA GLN A 96 28.81 -0.92 -2.33
C GLN A 96 27.33 -0.88 -1.89
N GLY A 97 26.68 0.27 -1.93
CA GLY A 97 25.23 0.37 -1.77
C GLY A 97 24.54 0.02 -3.08
N GLU A 98 23.60 -0.92 -3.04
CA GLU A 98 22.63 -1.14 -4.10
C GLU A 98 21.36 -0.36 -3.76
N GLU A 99 20.96 0.56 -4.65
CA GLU A 99 19.63 1.17 -4.54
C GLU A 99 18.65 0.29 -5.33
N LEU A 100 17.61 -0.18 -4.64
CA LEU A 100 16.63 -1.15 -5.15
C LEU A 100 15.29 -0.46 -5.41
N TYR A 101 14.72 -0.68 -6.60
CA TYR A 101 13.40 -0.13 -6.98
C TYR A 101 12.45 -1.24 -7.42
N PHE A 102 11.24 -1.21 -6.87
CA PHE A 102 10.19 -2.17 -7.17
C PHE A 102 9.28 -1.69 -8.29
N TYR A 103 9.13 -2.51 -9.33
CA TYR A 103 8.26 -2.27 -10.49
C TYR A 103 6.99 -3.13 -10.48
N GLY A 104 6.70 -3.86 -9.40
CA GLY A 104 5.59 -4.81 -9.39
C GLY A 104 5.81 -5.92 -10.40
N SER A 105 4.76 -6.36 -11.09
CA SER A 105 4.86 -7.37 -12.16
C SER A 105 5.20 -6.78 -13.54
N ASN A 106 5.70 -5.55 -13.62
CA ASN A 106 5.88 -4.83 -14.88
C ASN A 106 7.31 -4.90 -15.42
N LEU A 107 7.72 -6.10 -15.86
CA LEU A 107 9.04 -6.37 -16.41
C LEU A 107 9.39 -5.48 -17.62
N ASN A 108 8.42 -5.21 -18.50
CA ASN A 108 8.66 -4.42 -19.71
C ASN A 108 9.08 -2.98 -19.40
N THR A 109 8.45 -2.35 -18.40
CA THR A 109 8.84 -0.99 -18.01
C THR A 109 10.20 -0.99 -17.32
N ALA A 110 10.50 -2.01 -16.51
CA ALA A 110 11.82 -2.15 -15.90
C ALA A 110 12.92 -2.28 -16.97
N LEU A 111 12.73 -3.18 -17.95
CA LEU A 111 13.68 -3.39 -19.05
C LEU A 111 13.92 -2.12 -19.86
N ALA A 112 12.86 -1.38 -20.19
CA ALA A 112 12.97 -0.12 -20.92
C ALA A 112 13.77 0.94 -20.13
N ASP A 113 13.56 1.04 -18.82
CA ASP A 113 14.31 1.99 -17.98
C ASP A 113 15.77 1.55 -17.78
N LYS A 114 16.05 0.24 -17.68
CA LYS A 114 17.42 -0.30 -17.69
C LYS A 114 18.15 0.08 -18.97
N GLU A 115 17.56 -0.16 -20.13
CA GLU A 115 18.18 0.17 -21.43
C GLU A 115 18.52 1.66 -21.51
N ARG A 116 17.62 2.53 -21.02
CA ARG A 116 17.86 3.98 -20.98
C ARG A 116 19.01 4.38 -20.04
N LEU A 117 19.13 3.73 -18.89
CA LEU A 117 20.23 3.95 -17.94
C LEU A 117 21.57 3.41 -18.48
N GLU A 118 21.57 2.24 -19.12
CA GLU A 118 22.75 1.67 -19.77
C GLU A 118 23.21 2.52 -20.96
N THR A 119 22.26 3.09 -21.71
CA THR A 119 22.53 4.06 -22.78
C THR A 119 23.23 5.30 -22.21
N LEU A 120 22.72 5.83 -21.10
CA LEU A 120 23.35 6.96 -20.38
C LEU A 120 24.79 6.64 -19.95
N LEU A 121 25.04 5.43 -19.42
CA LEU A 121 26.36 4.94 -18.98
C LEU A 121 27.33 4.68 -20.15
N SER A 122 26.85 4.18 -21.29
CA SER A 122 27.66 3.82 -22.46
C SER A 122 28.04 5.02 -23.36
N ASN A 123 27.86 6.24 -22.87
CA ASN A 123 28.11 7.50 -23.58
C ASN A 123 27.29 7.69 -24.88
N ASN A 124 26.28 6.86 -25.11
CA ASN A 124 25.41 6.95 -26.28
C ASN A 124 24.10 7.65 -25.87
N GLY A 125 23.55 8.53 -26.72
CA GLY A 125 22.26 9.17 -26.44
C GLY A 125 22.27 10.36 -25.46
N GLN A 126 21.16 10.54 -24.74
CA GLN A 126 20.86 11.76 -23.94
C GLN A 126 21.85 11.94 -22.78
N ALA A 127 22.17 13.19 -22.43
CA ALA A 127 23.09 13.52 -21.33
C ALA A 127 22.40 13.55 -19.95
N SER A 128 21.07 13.49 -19.91
CA SER A 128 20.26 13.52 -18.70
C SER A 128 19.05 12.63 -18.87
N LEU A 129 18.65 11.96 -17.80
CA LEU A 129 17.56 11.01 -17.74
C LEU A 129 16.79 11.21 -16.43
N GLU A 130 15.47 11.31 -16.52
CA GLU A 130 14.58 11.35 -15.36
C GLU A 130 13.64 10.14 -15.43
N ILE A 131 13.64 9.36 -14.35
CA ILE A 131 12.79 8.18 -14.16
C ILE A 131 11.97 8.41 -12.90
N THR A 132 10.66 8.14 -12.97
CA THR A 132 9.78 8.16 -11.79
C THR A 132 9.20 6.78 -11.60
N VAL A 133 9.64 6.09 -10.56
CA VAL A 133 9.11 4.78 -10.16
C VAL A 133 8.07 5.01 -9.07
N LYS A 134 6.85 4.53 -9.31
CA LYS A 134 5.84 4.50 -8.25
C LYS A 134 6.04 3.21 -7.48
N ASP A 135 6.38 3.35 -6.20
CA ASP A 135 6.51 2.21 -5.30
C ASP A 135 5.11 1.74 -4.92
N THR A 136 4.54 0.89 -5.78
CA THR A 136 3.21 0.30 -5.59
C THR A 136 3.33 -1.04 -4.88
N TYR A 137 3.86 -1.04 -3.66
CA TYR A 137 3.87 -2.24 -2.80
C TYR A 137 2.44 -2.71 -2.47
N LEU A 138 1.52 -1.76 -2.27
CA LEU A 138 0.08 -2.02 -2.12
C LEU A 138 -0.67 -1.02 -2.99
N SER A 139 -1.49 -1.52 -3.91
CA SER A 139 -2.40 -0.63 -4.63
C SER A 139 -3.45 -0.10 -3.64
N ALA A 140 -3.90 1.14 -3.84
CA ALA A 140 -5.00 1.72 -3.07
C ALA A 140 -6.23 0.80 -3.06
N LEU A 141 -6.39 0.06 -4.16
CA LEU A 141 -7.44 -0.92 -4.36
C LEU A 141 -7.26 -2.15 -3.47
N ASP A 142 -6.04 -2.70 -3.34
CA ASP A 142 -5.76 -3.86 -2.47
C ASP A 142 -5.95 -3.52 -0.99
N PHE A 143 -5.61 -2.30 -0.59
CA PHE A 143 -5.86 -1.84 0.76
C PHE A 143 -7.37 -1.70 1.03
N LEU A 144 -8.11 -1.11 0.10
CA LEU A 144 -9.57 -0.98 0.18
C LEU A 144 -10.26 -2.35 0.21
N THR A 145 -9.86 -3.30 -0.64
CA THR A 145 -10.45 -4.64 -0.67
C THR A 145 -10.19 -5.40 0.63
N THR A 146 -8.97 -5.32 1.17
CA THR A 146 -8.61 -5.95 2.46
C THR A 146 -9.44 -5.37 3.60
N LEU A 147 -9.60 -4.05 3.64
CA LEU A 147 -10.35 -3.36 4.69
C LEU A 147 -11.86 -3.65 4.60
N VAL A 148 -12.43 -3.65 3.39
CA VAL A 148 -13.82 -4.05 3.16
C VAL A 148 -14.03 -5.51 3.58
N GLY A 149 -13.10 -6.40 3.23
CA GLY A 149 -13.12 -7.80 3.65
C GLY A 149 -13.14 -7.95 5.17
N LEU A 150 -12.28 -7.22 5.89
CA LEU A 150 -12.23 -7.23 7.35
C LEU A 150 -13.55 -6.77 7.98
N ASN A 151 -14.14 -5.69 7.45
CA ASN A 151 -15.42 -5.17 7.94
C ASN A 151 -16.57 -6.17 7.72
N ILE A 152 -16.60 -6.84 6.56
CA ILE A 152 -17.56 -7.92 6.30
C ILE A 152 -17.44 -9.04 7.34
N ILE A 153 -16.21 -9.46 7.66
CA ILE A 153 -15.95 -10.50 8.67
C ILE A 153 -16.44 -10.07 10.06
N ILE A 154 -16.17 -8.82 10.45
CA ILE A 154 -16.61 -8.28 11.75
C ILE A 154 -18.14 -8.24 11.84
N ILE A 155 -18.81 -7.70 10.83
CA ILE A 155 -20.27 -7.62 10.79
C ILE A 155 -20.89 -9.02 10.84
N PHE A 156 -20.36 -9.96 10.04
CA PHE A 156 -20.82 -11.34 10.04
C PHE A 156 -20.65 -11.99 11.41
N SER A 157 -19.52 -11.75 12.08
CA SER A 157 -19.23 -12.28 13.42
C SER A 157 -20.20 -11.73 14.48
N ILE A 158 -20.50 -10.43 14.44
CA ILE A 158 -21.47 -9.79 15.35
C ILE A 158 -22.88 -10.35 15.12
N ALA A 159 -23.29 -10.50 13.86
CA ALA A 159 -24.59 -11.04 13.50
C ALA A 159 -24.74 -12.50 13.98
N LEU A 160 -23.72 -13.33 13.75
CA LEU A 160 -23.70 -14.73 14.20
C LEU A 160 -23.76 -14.81 15.73
N PHE A 161 -22.98 -14.02 16.44
CA PHE A 161 -22.99 -13.97 17.90
C PHE A 161 -24.37 -13.55 18.45
N SER A 162 -25.00 -12.56 17.82
CA SER A 162 -26.35 -12.11 18.18
C SER A 162 -27.40 -13.20 17.95
N LEU A 163 -27.27 -13.97 16.85
CA LEU A 163 -28.15 -15.09 16.57
C LEU A 163 -28.00 -16.21 17.61
N VAL A 164 -26.76 -16.59 17.94
CA VAL A 164 -26.48 -17.65 18.92
C VAL A 164 -27.00 -17.25 20.31
N THR A 165 -26.75 -16.02 20.74
CA THR A 165 -27.26 -15.53 22.03
C THR A 165 -28.78 -15.48 22.08
N LEU A 166 -29.45 -15.10 20.98
CA LEU A 166 -30.91 -15.16 20.87
C LEU A 166 -31.44 -16.59 21.01
N ILE A 167 -30.82 -17.56 20.32
CA ILE A 167 -31.24 -18.98 20.40
C ILE A 167 -31.11 -19.49 21.84
N ILE A 168 -29.98 -19.22 22.50
CA ILE A 168 -29.76 -19.61 23.90
C ILE A 168 -30.81 -18.99 24.81
N PHE A 169 -31.13 -17.70 24.61
CA PHE A 169 -32.16 -17.00 25.38
C PHE A 169 -33.54 -17.63 25.20
N VAL A 170 -33.94 -17.96 23.97
CA VAL A 170 -35.23 -18.62 23.71
C VAL A 170 -35.27 -20.01 24.35
N VAL A 171 -34.21 -20.80 24.23
CA VAL A 171 -34.14 -22.15 24.82
C VAL A 171 -34.21 -22.10 26.35
N THR A 172 -33.49 -21.18 26.99
CA THR A 172 -33.54 -20.99 28.44
C THR A 172 -34.92 -20.53 28.91
N LEU A 173 -35.57 -19.63 28.16
CA LEU A 173 -36.93 -19.18 28.48
C LEU A 173 -37.97 -20.31 28.36
N VAL A 174 -37.88 -21.13 27.31
CA VAL A 174 -38.77 -22.28 27.10
C VAL A 174 -38.56 -23.35 28.18
N THR A 175 -37.31 -23.69 28.49
CA THR A 175 -36.99 -24.67 29.53
C THR A 175 -37.43 -24.20 30.91
N ALA A 176 -37.17 -22.93 31.27
CA ALA A 176 -37.67 -22.35 32.52
C ALA A 176 -39.20 -22.39 32.60
N SER A 177 -39.90 -21.99 31.52
CA SER A 177 -41.36 -22.01 31.45
C SER A 177 -41.94 -23.42 31.59
N TYR A 178 -41.33 -24.41 30.95
CA TYR A 178 -41.72 -25.82 31.07
C TYR A 178 -41.55 -26.34 32.51
N PHE A 179 -40.43 -26.03 33.16
CA PHE A 179 -40.20 -26.40 34.57
C PHE A 179 -41.21 -25.74 35.52
N PHE A 180 -41.49 -24.45 35.34
CA PHE A 180 -42.50 -23.73 36.14
C PHE A 180 -43.92 -24.27 35.93
N SER A 181 -44.26 -24.67 34.69
CA SER A 181 -45.55 -25.30 34.39
C SER A 181 -45.72 -26.67 35.03
N LYS A 182 -44.63 -27.39 35.31
CA LYS A 182 -44.67 -28.77 35.83
C LYS A 182 -44.56 -28.85 37.36
N THR A 183 -44.17 -27.75 38.00
CA THR A 183 -44.01 -27.62 39.46
C THR A 183 -45.19 -26.93 40.15
N LYS A 184 -46.16 -26.41 39.37
CA LYS A 184 -47.51 -26.05 39.81
C LYS A 184 -48.46 -27.22 39.62
#